data_AF-A0A0R3Q7T1-F1
#
_entry.id   AF-A0A0R3Q7T1-F1
#
_cell.length_a   1.000
_cell.length_b   1.000
_cell.length_c   1.000
_cell.angle_alpha   90.00
_cell.angle_beta   90.00
_cell.angle_gamma   90.00
#
_symmetry.space_group_name_H-M   'P 1'
#
loop_
_entity.id
_entity.type
_entity.pdbx_description
1 polymer ?
#
loop_
_entity_poly.entity_id
_entity_poly.type
_entity_poly.pdbx_seq_one_letter_code
_entity_poly.pdbx_strand_id
1 'polypeptide(L)'
;MITAPLFSSRLFDYGPDVGDQELPRNLDVAEKINLIYPLRFYGVDTSTIYILSNGGIGIESNTRTYQQNVLPSNLKLIAPFWNRNDLRNGGSVYFREV
;
A
#
# COMPACT_ATOMS: atom_id res chain seq x y z
N MET A 1 12.00 -35.52 21.49
CA MET A 1 11.13 -34.92 20.46
C MET A 1 11.41 -33.41 20.51
N ILE A 2 12.11 -32.86 19.52
CA ILE A 2 12.41 -31.42 19.46
C ILE A 2 11.35 -30.79 18.57
N THR A 3 10.40 -30.08 19.18
CA THR A 3 9.46 -29.22 18.47
C THR A 3 10.20 -27.96 18.06
N ALA A 4 10.46 -27.79 16.76
CA ALA A 4 10.86 -26.50 16.23
C ALA A 4 9.74 -25.48 16.55
N PRO A 5 10.06 -24.24 16.97
CA PRO A 5 9.04 -23.22 17.13
C PRO A 5 8.43 -22.97 15.75
N LEU A 6 7.12 -23.18 15.61
CA LEU A 6 6.34 -22.71 14.48
C LEU A 6 6.49 -21.18 14.45
N PHE A 7 7.40 -20.67 13.63
CA PHE A 7 7.45 -19.26 13.29
C PHE A 7 6.19 -18.97 12.45
N SER A 8 5.06 -18.74 13.12
CA SER A 8 3.94 -18.08 12.48
C SER A 8 4.44 -16.72 12.04
N SER A 9 4.32 -16.42 10.74
CA SER A 9 4.58 -15.09 10.19
C SER A 9 3.83 -14.09 11.05
N ARG A 10 4.55 -13.33 11.88
CA ARG A 10 4.00 -12.18 12.60
C ARG A 10 3.78 -11.09 11.56
N LEU A 11 2.69 -11.20 10.80
CA LEU A 11 2.16 -10.05 10.10
C LEU A 11 1.93 -8.98 11.16
N PHE A 12 2.21 -7.72 10.79
CA PHE A 12 1.81 -6.61 11.63
C PHE A 12 0.32 -6.73 11.93
N ASP A 13 -0.09 -6.47 13.17
CA ASP A 13 -1.51 -6.35 13.47
C ASP A 13 -2.07 -5.26 12.56
N TYR A 14 -3.19 -5.57 11.89
CA TYR A 14 -3.77 -4.74 10.85
C TYR A 14 -5.28 -4.60 11.04
N GLY A 15 -5.84 -3.56 10.42
CA GLY A 15 -7.26 -3.28 10.40
C GLY A 15 -7.71 -2.19 11.38
N PRO A 16 -9.01 -1.84 11.37
CA PRO A 16 -9.53 -0.71 12.13
C PRO A 16 -9.37 -0.85 13.63
N ASP A 17 -9.38 -2.09 14.14
CA ASP A 17 -9.25 -2.39 15.58
C ASP A 17 -7.89 -2.01 16.17
N VAL A 18 -6.87 -1.87 15.32
CA VAL A 18 -5.55 -1.37 15.72
C VAL A 18 -5.32 0.08 15.27
N GLY A 19 -6.29 0.73 14.63
CA GLY A 19 -6.20 2.12 14.19
C GLY A 19 -5.69 2.29 12.75
N ASP A 20 -5.75 1.25 11.92
CA ASP A 20 -5.55 1.42 10.48
C ASP A 20 -6.77 2.07 9.83
N GLN A 21 -6.52 2.87 8.81
CA GLN A 21 -7.54 3.36 7.89
C GLN A 21 -7.74 2.33 6.76
N GLU A 22 -8.99 2.15 6.32
CA GLU A 22 -9.32 1.28 5.19
C GLU A 22 -9.65 2.13 3.95
N LEU A 23 -9.07 1.77 2.79
CA LEU A 23 -9.48 2.39 1.53
C LEU A 23 -10.97 2.15 1.24
N PRO A 24 -11.68 3.12 0.63
CA PRO A 24 -13.05 2.90 0.19
C PRO A 24 -13.20 1.67 -0.69
N ARG A 25 -14.31 0.94 -0.53
CA ARG A 25 -14.65 -0.26 -1.31
C ARG A 25 -15.03 0.12 -2.75
N ASN A 26 -14.03 0.46 -3.57
CA ASN A 26 -14.21 0.90 -4.96
C ASN A 26 -13.13 0.33 -5.89
N LEU A 27 -13.38 0.40 -7.19
CA LEU A 27 -12.40 0.06 -8.22
C LEU A 27 -11.43 1.24 -8.43
N ASP A 28 -10.15 0.93 -8.60
CA ASP A 28 -9.09 1.89 -8.95
C ASP A 28 -9.05 3.14 -8.04
N VAL A 29 -9.31 2.95 -6.73
CA VAL A 29 -9.24 4.03 -5.75
C VAL A 29 -7.80 4.27 -5.31
N ALA A 30 -7.46 5.54 -5.12
CA ALA A 30 -6.22 5.98 -4.52
C ALA A 30 -6.51 7.06 -3.47
N GLU A 31 -5.96 6.90 -2.28
CA GLU A 31 -6.08 7.88 -1.20
C GLU A 31 -4.78 8.65 -1.01
N LYS A 32 -4.87 9.98 -0.97
CA LYS A 32 -3.72 10.86 -0.73
C LYS A 32 -3.50 10.98 0.77
N ILE A 33 -2.31 10.62 1.23
CA ILE A 33 -1.90 10.76 2.62
C ILE A 33 -0.82 11.84 2.71
N ASN A 34 -0.95 12.73 3.68
CA ASN A 34 0.15 13.61 4.09
C ASN A 34 0.86 12.94 5.27
N LEU A 35 2.14 12.64 5.09
CA LEU A 35 2.96 11.99 6.10
C LEU A 35 3.38 12.99 7.18
N ILE A 36 3.31 12.57 8.44
CA ILE A 36 3.90 13.24 9.60
C ILE A 36 5.43 13.19 9.49
N TYR A 37 5.98 12.06 9.07
CA TYR A 37 7.41 11.84 8.85
C TYR A 37 7.71 11.70 7.36
N PRO A 38 8.49 12.62 6.75
CA PRO A 38 8.81 12.55 5.33
C PRO A 38 9.50 11.24 4.92
N LEU A 39 9.03 10.64 3.83
CA LEU A 39 9.67 9.50 3.20
C LEU A 39 10.80 9.97 2.28
N ARG A 40 12.02 9.47 2.50
CA ARG A 40 13.15 9.67 1.59
C ARG A 40 13.09 8.64 0.45
N PHE A 41 12.56 9.02 -0.70
CA PHE A 41 12.46 8.13 -1.87
C PHE A 41 13.40 8.60 -2.99
N TYR A 42 14.34 7.73 -3.40
CA TYR A 42 15.42 8.07 -4.36
C TYR A 42 16.16 9.38 -4.04
N GLY A 43 16.42 9.63 -2.76
CA GLY A 43 17.15 10.82 -2.32
C GLY A 43 16.33 12.11 -2.27
N VAL A 44 15.02 12.05 -2.50
CA VAL A 44 14.10 13.20 -2.40
C VAL A 44 13.16 12.99 -1.21
N ASP A 45 13.03 14.01 -0.36
CA ASP A 45 12.08 13.98 0.75
C ASP A 45 10.67 14.23 0.22
N THR A 46 9.74 13.34 0.56
CA THR A 46 8.34 13.43 0.15
C THR A 46 7.43 13.27 1.36
N SER A 47 6.60 14.27 1.62
CA SER A 47 5.61 14.26 2.71
C SER A 47 4.20 13.89 2.22
N THR A 48 4.06 13.43 0.98
CA THR A 48 2.77 13.06 0.39
C THR A 48 2.90 11.78 -0.39
N ILE A 49 2.05 10.80 -0.08
CA ILE A 49 1.98 9.55 -0.81
C ILE A 49 0.54 9.24 -1.23
N TYR A 50 0.39 8.24 -2.08
CA TYR A 50 -0.88 7.68 -2.51
C TYR A 50 -0.93 6.22 -2.13
N ILE A 51 -1.96 5.77 -1.42
CA ILE A 51 -2.21 4.35 -1.19
C ILE A 51 -3.26 3.89 -2.20
N LEU A 52 -2.95 2.85 -2.97
CA LEU A 52 -3.77 2.40 -4.08
C LEU A 52 -4.48 1.08 -3.77
N SER A 53 -5.67 0.90 -4.34
CA SER A 53 -6.46 -0.35 -4.22
C SER A 53 -5.73 -1.59 -4.76
N ASN A 54 -4.79 -1.40 -5.68
CA ASN A 54 -3.96 -2.44 -6.27
C ASN A 54 -2.75 -2.84 -5.40
N GLY A 55 -2.63 -2.31 -4.18
CA GLY A 55 -1.55 -2.58 -3.24
C GLY A 55 -0.29 -1.73 -3.45
N GLY A 56 -0.28 -0.85 -4.44
CA GLY A 56 0.81 0.08 -4.69
C GLY A 56 0.81 1.28 -3.73
N ILE A 57 2.00 1.85 -3.52
CA ILE A 57 2.22 3.12 -2.84
C ILE A 57 2.88 4.08 -3.82
N GLY A 58 2.11 5.05 -4.27
CA GLY A 58 2.51 6.08 -5.23
C GLY A 58 3.18 7.28 -4.57
N ILE A 59 4.27 7.76 -5.14
CA ILE A 59 4.96 8.97 -4.66
C ILE A 59 4.44 10.23 -5.40
N GLU A 60 3.98 10.07 -6.63
CA GLU A 60 3.49 11.16 -7.49
C GLU A 60 2.05 10.93 -7.94
N SER A 61 1.33 12.00 -8.32
CA SER A 61 -0.09 11.91 -8.68
C SER A 61 -0.36 11.09 -9.94
N ASN A 62 0.63 10.94 -10.83
CA ASN A 62 0.53 10.12 -12.05
C ASN A 62 0.49 8.60 -11.75
N THR A 63 0.80 8.19 -10.52
CA THR A 63 0.78 6.77 -10.13
C THR A 63 -0.61 6.25 -9.79
N ARG A 64 -1.60 7.12 -9.57
CA ARG A 64 -2.90 6.78 -8.97
C ARG A 64 -3.76 5.80 -9.79
N THR A 65 -3.54 5.71 -11.09
CA THR A 65 -4.36 4.89 -11.99
C THR A 65 -3.66 3.58 -12.31
N TYR A 66 -4.36 2.46 -12.19
CA TYR A 66 -3.86 1.17 -12.63
C TYR A 66 -3.54 1.15 -14.13
N GLN A 67 -2.39 0.59 -14.47
CA GLN A 67 -1.97 0.32 -15.85
C GLN A 67 -1.42 -1.10 -15.94
N GLN A 68 -1.87 -1.86 -16.94
CA GLN A 68 -1.29 -3.18 -17.23
C GLN A 68 0.17 -3.03 -17.69
N ASN A 69 1.02 -3.98 -17.30
CA ASN A 69 2.43 -4.04 -17.69
C ASN A 69 3.26 -2.79 -17.35
N VAL A 70 2.89 -2.08 -16.28
CA VAL A 70 3.61 -0.88 -15.84
C VAL A 70 4.96 -1.19 -15.16
N LEU A 71 5.29 -2.46 -14.92
CA LEU A 71 6.54 -2.84 -14.28
C LEU A 71 7.38 -3.68 -15.24
N PRO A 72 8.68 -3.36 -15.41
CA PRO A 72 9.39 -2.21 -14.83
C PRO A 72 9.01 -0.87 -15.50
N SER A 73 8.96 0.24 -14.75
CA SER A 73 8.78 1.61 -15.28
C SER A 73 9.53 2.66 -14.49
N ASN A 74 9.50 3.90 -15.00
CA ASN A 74 10.01 5.10 -14.33
C ASN A 74 9.01 5.71 -13.34
N LEU A 75 7.87 5.05 -13.08
CA LEU A 75 6.94 5.53 -12.06
C LEU A 75 7.61 5.43 -10.69
N LYS A 76 7.51 6.51 -9.91
CA LYS A 76 7.93 6.50 -8.51
C LYS A 76 6.86 5.78 -7.69
N LEU A 77 7.00 4.46 -7.63
CA LEU A 77 6.03 3.53 -7.06
C LEU A 77 6.75 2.50 -6.22
N ILE A 78 6.25 2.26 -5.00
CA ILE A 78 6.58 1.06 -4.23
C ILE A 78 5.43 0.09 -4.49
N ALA A 79 5.72 -1.10 -5.02
CA ALA A 79 4.71 -2.09 -5.36
C ALA A 79 4.93 -3.39 -4.58
N PRO A 80 4.66 -3.42 -3.25
CA PRO A 80 4.75 -4.66 -2.46
C PRO A 80 3.78 -5.73 -2.99
N PHE A 81 2.64 -5.27 -3.53
CA PHE A 81 1.66 -6.04 -4.25
C PHE A 81 1.20 -5.23 -5.47
N TRP A 82 0.99 -5.90 -6.62
CA TRP A 82 0.52 -5.24 -7.84
C TRP A 82 -0.40 -6.16 -8.64
N ASN A 83 -1.71 -5.93 -8.55
CA ASN A 83 -2.69 -6.64 -9.35
C ASN A 83 -3.90 -5.74 -9.63
N ARG A 84 -4.72 -6.08 -10.63
CA ARG A 84 -5.99 -5.38 -10.86
C ARG A 84 -7.01 -5.83 -9.82
N ASN A 85 -6.98 -5.18 -8.65
CA ASN A 85 -7.92 -5.44 -7.57
C ASN A 85 -9.20 -4.62 -7.76
N ASP A 86 -10.34 -5.27 -7.54
CA ASP A 86 -11.64 -4.61 -7.39
C ASP A 86 -12.13 -4.81 -5.95
N LEU A 87 -11.92 -3.80 -5.11
CA LEU A 87 -12.27 -3.87 -3.68
C LEU A 87 -13.78 -4.00 -3.45
N ARG A 88 -14.63 -3.78 -4.46
CA ARG A 88 -16.07 -4.06 -4.37
C ARG A 88 -16.34 -5.57 -4.27
N ASN A 89 -15.50 -6.38 -4.89
CA ASN A 89 -15.68 -7.83 -5.00
C ASN A 89 -14.91 -8.62 -3.95
N GLY A 90 -13.98 -8.00 -3.21
CA GLY A 90 -13.22 -8.67 -2.16
C GLY A 90 -11.87 -8.02 -1.86
N GLY A 91 -11.25 -8.46 -0.76
CA GLY A 91 -9.99 -7.91 -0.25
C GLY A 91 -10.16 -6.51 0.35
N SER A 92 -9.22 -6.11 1.19
CA SER A 92 -9.17 -4.76 1.79
C SER A 92 -7.74 -4.26 1.77
N VAL A 93 -7.57 -2.95 1.71
CA VAL A 93 -6.26 -2.30 1.83
C VAL A 93 -6.33 -1.43 3.08
N TYR A 94 -5.55 -1.81 4.08
CA TYR A 94 -5.40 -1.10 5.33
C TYR A 94 -4.07 -0.37 5.36
N PHE A 95 -4.04 0.82 5.95
CA PHE A 95 -2.82 1.61 6.09
C PHE A 95 -2.82 2.43 7.38
N ARG A 96 -1.62 2.63 7.92
CA ARG A 96 -1.35 3.49 9.08
C ARG A 96 0.07 4.02 8.98
N GLU A 97 0.24 5.30 9.28
CA GLU A 97 1.57 5.84 9.58
C GLU A 97 1.83 5.62 11.07
N VAL A 98 3.01 5.07 11.41
CA VAL A 98 3.42 4.73 12.77
C VAL A 98 4.68 5.50 13.17
#